data_AF-A0A6A6AZS7-F1
#
_entry.id   AF-A0A6A6AZS7-F1
#
_cell.length_a   1.000
_cell.length_b   1.000
_cell.length_c   1.000
_cell.angle_alpha   90.00
_cell.angle_beta   90.00
_cell.angle_gamma   90.00
#
_symmetry.space_group_name_H-M   'P 1'
#
loop_
_entity.id
_entity.type
_entity.pdbx_description
1 polymer ?
#
loop_
_entity_poly.entity_id
_entity_poly.type
_entity_poly.pdbx_seq_one_letter_code
_entity_poly.pdbx_strand_id
1 'polypeptide(L)'
;MEAPLNPPKVPLSSVKSFAAEIASPWIVAWEPIKSLLDPTNDQDDLTRKWYEAKLAELSFTGLTSALLASLISGAMQWPTTQNTTWTIQACWYGGLMFIVASIASATQQSIMLYRFNSHPEHLSRVRGMLGYYDSVGRRRPRLVQVFVWQIPVMMLRFGIYLFLVGLFILLWHAAIKDGVWQPDERKIAVMVSAIAAFALFCHGLSVYFGYSGDFD
;
A
#
# COMPACT_ATOMS: atom_id res chain seq x y z
N MET A 1 13.22 21.54 25.81
CA MET A 1 12.52 20.49 26.58
C MET A 1 11.40 20.00 25.69
N GLU A 2 11.70 19.12 24.74
CA GLU A 2 10.67 18.53 23.86
C GLU A 2 10.20 17.23 24.51
N ALA A 3 8.88 17.12 24.71
CA ALA A 3 8.27 15.95 25.31
C ALA A 3 8.57 14.70 24.48
N PRO A 4 8.76 13.52 25.10
CA PRO A 4 8.85 12.27 24.34
C PRO A 4 7.56 12.08 23.55
N LEU A 5 7.62 12.22 22.23
CA LEU A 5 6.55 11.84 21.32
C LEU A 5 6.35 10.34 21.45
N ASN A 6 5.43 9.96 22.34
CA ASN A 6 4.86 8.63 22.39
C ASN A 6 4.25 8.31 21.02
N PRO A 7 4.28 7.04 20.58
CA PRO A 7 3.52 6.64 19.40
C PRO A 7 2.05 7.07 19.62
N PRO A 8 1.34 7.53 18.57
CA PRO A 8 -0.07 7.91 18.72
C PRO A 8 -0.85 6.71 19.25
N LYS A 9 -1.31 6.80 20.51
CA LYS A 9 -2.22 5.81 21.10
C LYS A 9 -3.58 6.00 20.44
N VAL A 10 -3.87 5.18 19.43
CA VAL A 10 -5.17 5.23 18.76
C VAL A 10 -6.17 4.41 19.61
N PRO A 11 -7.29 4.96 20.14
CA PRO A 11 -8.23 4.25 21.04
C PRO A 11 -9.33 3.45 20.31
N LEU A 12 -9.38 2.11 20.49
CA LEU A 12 -10.11 1.13 19.64
C LEU A 12 -11.65 1.11 19.79
N SER A 13 -12.40 1.58 18.78
CA SER A 13 -13.76 1.08 18.48
C SER A 13 -14.27 1.49 17.06
N SER A 14 -14.38 0.49 16.18
CA SER A 14 -15.24 0.40 14.97
C SER A 14 -15.09 1.34 13.76
N VAL A 15 -14.78 2.64 13.88
CA VAL A 15 -14.43 3.52 12.71
C VAL A 15 -12.97 3.31 12.26
N LYS A 16 -12.30 2.37 12.93
CA LYS A 16 -10.87 2.11 12.81
C LYS A 16 -10.46 1.12 11.76
N SER A 17 -11.35 0.31 11.19
CA SER A 17 -10.93 -0.70 10.21
C SER A 17 -10.28 -0.06 8.98
N PHE A 18 -10.90 0.96 8.39
CA PHE A 18 -10.36 1.64 7.21
C PHE A 18 -9.17 2.56 7.53
N ALA A 19 -9.25 3.34 8.62
CA ALA A 19 -8.15 4.19 9.05
C ALA A 19 -6.96 3.37 9.55
N ALA A 20 -7.17 2.22 10.19
CA ALA A 20 -6.12 1.27 10.52
C ALA A 20 -5.61 0.54 9.28
N GLU A 21 -6.40 0.27 8.24
CA GLU A 21 -5.89 -0.30 6.99
C GLU A 21 -4.91 0.65 6.27
N ILE A 22 -5.21 1.96 6.30
CA ILE A 22 -4.33 3.03 5.80
C ILE A 22 -3.15 3.29 6.76
N ALA A 23 -3.38 3.22 8.08
CA ALA A 23 -2.39 3.48 9.12
C ALA A 23 -1.54 2.25 9.51
N SER A 24 -1.92 1.03 9.12
CA SER A 24 -1.25 -0.20 9.55
C SER A 24 0.13 -0.40 8.93
N PRO A 25 0.38 -0.10 7.63
CA PRO A 25 1.72 -0.23 7.06
C PRO A 25 2.77 0.57 7.84
N TRP A 26 2.35 1.65 8.49
CA TRP A 26 3.18 2.50 9.34
C TRP A 26 3.60 1.83 10.65
N ILE A 27 2.63 1.22 11.33
CA ILE A 27 2.82 0.54 12.62
C ILE A 27 3.66 -0.72 12.40
N VAL A 28 3.34 -1.48 11.35
CA VAL A 28 4.05 -2.70 10.96
C VAL A 28 5.48 -2.41 10.51
N ALA A 29 5.72 -1.32 9.80
CA ALA A 29 7.07 -0.94 9.39
C ALA A 29 7.93 -0.39 10.54
N TRP A 30 7.32 0.13 11.60
CA TRP A 30 8.02 0.76 12.71
C TRP A 30 8.77 -0.23 13.59
N GLU A 31 8.13 -1.33 14.01
CA GLU A 31 8.72 -2.29 14.95
C GLU A 31 9.99 -2.99 14.41
N PRO A 32 10.04 -3.50 13.17
CA PRO A 32 11.25 -4.08 12.60
C PRO A 32 12.41 -3.08 12.52
N ILE A 33 12.11 -1.82 12.15
CA ILE A 33 13.12 -0.76 12.07
C ILE A 33 13.62 -0.38 13.47
N LYS A 34 12.74 -0.35 14.47
CA LYS A 34 13.14 -0.11 15.86
C LYS A 34 14.03 -1.23 16.39
N SER A 35 13.65 -2.49 16.14
CA SER A 35 14.38 -3.69 16.54
C SER A 35 15.82 -3.71 15.97
N LEU A 36 16.00 -3.44 14.68
CA LEU A 36 17.34 -3.42 14.07
C LEU A 36 18.21 -2.21 14.50
N LEU A 37 17.62 -1.18 15.10
CA LEU A 37 18.37 -0.02 15.59
C LEU A 37 18.81 -0.18 17.06
N ASP A 38 18.20 -1.11 17.80
CA ASP A 38 18.55 -1.41 19.19
C ASP A 38 19.92 -2.11 19.25
N PRO A 39 20.85 -1.66 20.12
CA PRO A 39 22.16 -2.31 20.27
C PRO A 39 22.01 -3.70 20.90
N THR A 40 21.88 -4.72 20.06
CA THR A 40 21.81 -6.14 20.41
C THR A 40 22.92 -6.91 19.67
N ASN A 41 23.26 -8.12 20.13
CA ASN A 41 24.27 -8.95 19.45
C ASN A 41 23.85 -9.37 18.04
N ASP A 42 22.54 -9.40 17.75
CA ASP A 42 21.97 -9.88 16.48
C ASP A 42 21.63 -8.75 15.49
N GLN A 43 22.11 -7.54 15.76
CA GLN A 43 21.71 -6.33 15.03
C GLN A 43 22.00 -6.40 13.52
N ASP A 44 23.12 -7.03 13.15
CA ASP A 44 23.49 -7.20 11.74
C ASP A 44 22.61 -8.22 11.02
N ASP A 45 22.23 -9.30 11.70
CA ASP A 45 21.29 -10.30 11.16
C ASP A 45 19.89 -9.70 10.96
N LEU A 46 19.39 -8.95 11.95
CA LEU A 46 18.11 -8.23 11.86
C LEU A 46 18.12 -7.20 10.72
N THR A 47 19.24 -6.49 10.54
CA THR A 47 19.38 -5.52 9.44
C THR A 47 19.37 -6.22 8.09
N ARG A 48 20.02 -7.38 7.96
CA ARG A 48 20.02 -8.19 6.73
C ARG A 48 18.63 -8.72 6.41
N LYS A 49 17.93 -9.30 7.39
CA LYS A 49 16.55 -9.77 7.24
C LYS A 49 15.60 -8.66 6.78
N TRP A 50 15.70 -7.48 7.40
CA TRP A 50 14.91 -6.31 6.98
C TRP A 50 15.23 -5.91 5.53
N TYR A 51 16.51 -5.85 5.17
CA TYR A 51 16.95 -5.48 3.82
C TYR A 51 16.38 -6.43 2.77
N GLU A 52 16.53 -7.74 2.98
CA GLU A 52 16.05 -8.78 2.06
C GLU A 52 14.53 -8.76 1.94
N ALA A 53 13.82 -8.66 3.08
CA ALA A 53 12.37 -8.58 3.11
C ALA A 53 11.85 -7.33 2.38
N LYS A 54 12.47 -6.16 2.62
CA LYS A 54 12.05 -4.91 1.98
C LYS A 54 12.30 -4.95 0.47
N LEU A 55 13.43 -5.51 0.04
CA LEU A 55 13.74 -5.65 -1.38
C LEU A 55 12.77 -6.60 -2.10
N ALA A 56 12.38 -7.70 -1.44
CA ALA A 56 11.37 -8.63 -1.94
C ALA A 56 10.00 -7.94 -2.06
N GLU A 57 9.59 -7.19 -1.04
CA GLU A 57 8.34 -6.41 -1.03
C GLU A 57 8.29 -5.39 -2.18
N LEU A 58 9.37 -4.64 -2.40
CA LEU A 58 9.46 -3.65 -3.48
C LEU A 58 9.41 -4.31 -4.85
N SER A 59 10.09 -5.45 -5.02
CA SER A 59 10.06 -6.22 -6.26
C SER A 59 8.65 -6.75 -6.58
N PHE A 60 7.98 -7.30 -5.57
CA PHE A 60 6.59 -7.77 -5.69
C PHE A 60 5.62 -6.61 -6.00
N THR A 61 5.81 -5.45 -5.36
CA THR A 61 5.03 -4.24 -5.63
C THR A 61 5.22 -3.74 -7.06
N GLY A 62 6.46 -3.77 -7.58
CA GLY A 62 6.77 -3.43 -8.96
C GLY A 62 6.08 -4.35 -9.97
N LEU A 63 6.14 -5.67 -9.75
CA LEU A 63 5.46 -6.66 -10.60
C LEU A 63 3.94 -6.47 -10.60
N THR A 64 3.35 -6.34 -9.42
CA THR A 64 1.90 -6.15 -9.26
C THR A 64 1.43 -4.86 -9.92
N SER A 65 2.21 -3.78 -9.80
CA SER A 65 1.92 -2.50 -10.45
C SER A 65 1.93 -2.63 -11.97
N ALA A 66 2.89 -3.35 -12.56
CA ALA A 66 2.94 -3.57 -14.00
C ALA A 66 1.71 -4.34 -14.51
N LEU A 67 1.32 -5.41 -13.81
CA LEU A 67 0.14 -6.22 -14.15
C LEU A 67 -1.15 -5.38 -14.07
N LEU A 68 -1.30 -4.57 -13.03
CA LEU A 68 -2.46 -3.69 -12.88
C LEU A 68 -2.49 -2.57 -13.91
N ALA A 69 -1.34 -1.99 -14.28
CA ALA A 69 -1.29 -0.99 -15.35
C ALA A 69 -1.81 -1.59 -16.66
N SER A 70 -1.37 -2.80 -17.02
CA SER A 70 -1.87 -3.52 -18.20
C SER A 70 -3.36 -3.82 -18.12
N LEU A 71 -3.87 -4.24 -16.95
CA LEU A 71 -5.30 -4.47 -16.73
C LEU A 71 -6.13 -3.21 -16.98
N ILE A 72 -5.73 -2.08 -16.39
CA ILE A 72 -6.45 -0.81 -16.54
C ILE A 72 -6.41 -0.32 -17.98
N SER A 73 -5.25 -0.41 -18.65
CA SER A 73 -5.13 -0.06 -20.07
C SER A 73 -6.01 -0.94 -20.97
N GLY A 74 -6.18 -2.22 -20.65
CA GLY A 74 -7.11 -3.10 -21.34
C GLY A 74 -8.57 -2.74 -21.06
N ALA A 75 -8.91 -2.43 -19.82
CA ALA A 75 -10.27 -2.02 -19.44
C ALA A 75 -10.69 -0.72 -20.13
N MET A 76 -9.78 0.24 -20.30
CA MET A 76 -10.03 1.48 -21.03
C MET A 76 -10.43 1.27 -22.50
N GLN A 77 -10.07 0.13 -23.10
CA GLN A 77 -10.39 -0.18 -24.51
C GLN A 77 -11.75 -0.86 -24.69
N TRP A 78 -12.48 -1.16 -23.61
CA TRP A 78 -13.79 -1.80 -23.73
C TRP A 78 -14.77 -0.90 -24.51
N PRO A 79 -15.63 -1.46 -25.38
CA PRO A 79 -16.61 -0.66 -26.12
C PRO A 79 -17.54 0.16 -25.22
N THR A 80 -17.81 -0.36 -24.03
CA THR A 80 -18.66 0.28 -23.02
C THR A 80 -18.07 1.57 -22.44
N THR A 81 -16.76 1.82 -22.58
CA THR A 81 -16.09 2.97 -21.95
C THR A 81 -16.07 4.22 -22.83
N GLN A 82 -16.34 4.07 -24.13
CA GLN A 82 -16.25 5.15 -25.11
C GLN A 82 -17.30 6.25 -24.92
N ASN A 83 -18.45 5.95 -24.31
CA ASN A 83 -19.55 6.88 -24.04
C ASN A 83 -19.85 7.03 -22.54
N THR A 84 -18.82 6.91 -21.69
CA THR A 84 -18.99 6.96 -20.23
C THR A 84 -18.91 8.37 -19.66
N THR A 85 -19.45 8.53 -18.45
CA THR A 85 -19.31 9.77 -17.67
C THR A 85 -17.83 10.08 -17.40
N TRP A 86 -17.46 11.36 -17.50
CA TRP A 86 -16.10 11.87 -17.24
C TRP A 86 -15.51 11.39 -15.90
N THR A 87 -16.35 11.13 -14.90
CA THR A 87 -15.95 10.63 -13.57
C THR A 87 -15.26 9.26 -13.65
N ILE A 88 -15.74 8.34 -14.51
CA ILE A 88 -15.14 7.02 -14.69
C ILE A 88 -13.73 7.16 -15.26
N GLN A 89 -13.60 8.00 -16.30
CA GLN A 89 -12.32 8.30 -16.94
C GLN A 89 -11.33 8.95 -15.95
N ALA A 90 -11.78 9.93 -15.17
CA ALA A 90 -10.95 10.58 -14.15
C ALA A 90 -10.45 9.59 -13.09
N CYS A 91 -11.31 8.69 -12.60
CA CYS A 91 -10.91 7.64 -11.66
C CYS A 91 -9.88 6.69 -12.27
N TRP A 92 -10.08 6.24 -13.50
CA TRP A 92 -9.19 5.28 -14.14
C TRP A 92 -7.84 5.89 -14.54
N TYR A 93 -7.81 7.10 -15.12
CA TYR A 93 -6.57 7.80 -15.40
C TYR A 93 -5.82 8.17 -14.11
N GLY A 94 -6.53 8.63 -13.07
CA GLY A 94 -5.94 8.89 -11.76
C GLY A 94 -5.35 7.64 -11.12
N GLY A 95 -6.07 6.51 -11.18
CA GLY A 95 -5.59 5.23 -10.68
C GLY A 95 -4.35 4.74 -11.43
N LEU A 96 -4.31 4.90 -12.75
CA LEU A 96 -3.15 4.57 -13.57
C LEU A 96 -1.94 5.44 -13.20
N MET A 97 -2.13 6.74 -12.97
CA MET A 97 -1.05 7.64 -12.52
C MET A 97 -0.45 7.18 -11.19
N PHE A 98 -1.29 6.77 -10.23
CA PHE A 98 -0.81 6.21 -8.95
C PHE A 98 -0.04 4.90 -9.14
N ILE A 99 -0.50 4.01 -10.02
CA ILE A 99 0.19 2.73 -10.31
C ILE A 99 1.55 2.97 -10.98
N VAL A 100 1.63 3.90 -11.93
CA VAL A 100 2.89 4.29 -12.59
C VAL A 100 3.86 4.94 -11.60
N ALA A 101 3.37 5.79 -10.70
CA ALA A 101 4.18 6.37 -9.64
C ALA A 101 4.67 5.31 -8.64
N SER A 102 3.84 4.31 -8.33
CA SER A 102 4.20 3.16 -7.48
C SER A 102 5.37 2.37 -8.09
N ILE A 103 5.28 1.94 -9.35
CA ILE A 103 6.35 1.17 -9.99
C ILE A 103 7.65 1.97 -10.11
N ALA A 104 7.56 3.28 -10.41
CA ALA A 104 8.72 4.15 -10.45
C ALA A 104 9.39 4.26 -9.06
N SER A 105 8.59 4.48 -8.01
CA SER A 105 9.08 4.59 -6.64
C SER A 105 9.69 3.27 -6.14
N ALA A 106 9.02 2.14 -6.40
CA ALA A 106 9.53 0.81 -6.05
C ALA A 106 10.88 0.53 -6.72
N THR A 107 11.00 0.86 -8.01
CA THR A 107 12.24 0.69 -8.78
C THR A 107 13.37 1.55 -8.21
N GLN A 108 13.11 2.83 -7.94
CA GLN A 108 14.12 3.73 -7.37
C GLN A 108 14.58 3.28 -5.99
N GLN A 109 13.66 2.84 -5.13
CA GLN A 109 13.97 2.33 -3.79
C GLN A 109 14.78 1.02 -3.85
N SER A 110 14.43 0.09 -4.76
CA SER A 110 15.21 -1.13 -4.97
C SER A 110 16.63 -0.83 -5.46
N ILE A 111 16.80 0.07 -6.43
CA ILE A 111 18.13 0.49 -6.91
C ILE A 111 18.95 1.10 -5.78
N MET A 112 18.33 1.94 -4.93
CA MET A 112 18.98 2.51 -3.76
C MET A 112 19.47 1.44 -2.80
N LEU A 113 18.66 0.42 -2.50
CA LEU A 113 19.05 -0.72 -1.67
C LEU A 113 20.21 -1.52 -2.29
N TYR A 114 20.12 -1.86 -3.58
CA TYR A 114 21.20 -2.56 -4.28
C TYR A 114 22.53 -1.81 -4.23
N ARG A 115 22.49 -0.48 -4.35
CA ARG A 115 23.70 0.37 -4.22
C ARG A 115 24.28 0.33 -2.82
N PHE A 116 23.46 0.24 -1.77
CA PHE A 116 23.97 0.06 -0.41
C PHE A 116 24.71 -1.27 -0.26
N ASN A 117 24.21 -2.35 -0.86
CA ASN A 117 24.83 -3.67 -0.80
C ASN A 117 26.23 -3.72 -1.44
N SER A 118 26.56 -2.77 -2.32
CA SER A 118 27.90 -2.67 -2.92
C SER A 118 28.98 -2.15 -1.95
N HIS A 119 28.61 -1.70 -0.73
CA HIS A 119 29.56 -1.20 0.27
C HIS A 119 29.94 -2.26 1.32
N PRO A 120 31.21 -2.34 1.75
CA PRO A 120 31.65 -3.25 2.81
C PRO A 120 30.87 -3.08 4.12
N GLU A 121 30.48 -1.85 4.44
CA GLU A 121 29.72 -1.49 5.66
C GLU A 121 28.22 -1.22 5.37
N HIS A 122 27.63 -1.99 4.45
CA HIS A 122 26.25 -1.81 4.01
C HIS A 122 25.24 -1.83 5.16
N LEU A 123 25.37 -2.74 6.13
CA LEU A 123 24.45 -2.86 7.27
C LEU A 123 24.49 -1.63 8.19
N SER A 124 25.68 -1.13 8.50
CA SER A 124 25.87 0.07 9.32
C SER A 124 25.26 1.32 8.64
N ARG A 125 25.39 1.42 7.31
CA ARG A 125 24.80 2.50 6.51
C ARG A 125 23.29 2.42 6.42
N VAL A 126 22.72 1.23 6.25
CA VAL A 126 21.26 1.03 6.28
C VAL A 126 20.69 1.50 7.62
N ARG A 127 21.30 1.09 8.73
CA ARG A 127 20.94 1.59 10.07
C ARG A 127 21.14 3.11 10.18
N GLY A 128 22.14 3.67 9.50
CA GLY A 128 22.45 5.11 9.47
C GLY A 128 21.38 5.93 8.78
N MET A 129 20.84 5.37 7.70
CA MET A 129 19.74 5.94 6.96
C MET A 129 18.44 5.87 7.76
N LEU A 130 18.11 4.68 8.27
CA LEU A 130 16.85 4.41 8.96
C LEU A 130 16.74 5.12 10.32
N GLY A 131 17.86 5.34 10.99
CA GLY A 131 17.90 5.87 12.36
C GLY A 131 18.60 7.22 12.50
N TYR A 132 18.36 7.88 13.62
CA TYR A 132 19.15 9.01 14.10
C TYR A 132 19.51 8.79 15.58
N TYR A 133 20.58 9.43 16.05
CA TYR A 133 20.93 9.43 17.46
C TYR A 133 20.16 10.54 18.18
N ASP A 134 19.42 10.16 19.22
CA ASP A 134 18.78 11.07 20.16
C ASP A 134 19.85 11.76 21.05
N SER A 135 19.47 12.86 21.68
CA SER A 135 20.23 13.59 22.71
C SER A 135 20.79 12.70 23.83
N VAL A 136 20.15 11.55 24.10
CA VAL A 136 20.55 10.55 25.10
C VAL A 136 21.44 9.44 24.51
N GLY A 137 21.90 9.58 23.25
CA GLY A 137 22.74 8.59 22.57
C GLY A 137 22.00 7.33 22.09
N ARG A 138 20.67 7.26 22.25
CA ARG A 138 19.84 6.14 21.77
C ARG A 138 19.51 6.30 20.30
N ARG A 139 19.59 5.22 19.52
CA ARG A 139 19.24 5.23 18.09
C ARG A 139 17.74 5.03 17.92
N ARG A 140 17.06 5.96 17.25
CA ARG A 140 15.60 5.90 17.01
C ARG A 140 15.29 5.89 15.52
N PRO A 141 14.18 5.24 15.09
CA PRO A 141 13.74 5.30 13.70
C PRO A 141 13.40 6.74 13.27
N ARG A 142 13.78 7.11 12.05
CA ARG A 142 13.34 8.35 11.41
C ARG A 142 11.94 8.14 10.83
N LEU A 143 10.93 8.84 11.34
CA LEU A 143 9.55 8.73 10.85
C LEU A 143 9.43 8.94 9.33
N VAL A 144 10.18 9.90 8.80
CA VAL A 144 10.23 10.16 7.34
C VAL A 144 10.75 8.94 6.57
N GLN A 145 11.70 8.19 7.11
CA GLN A 145 12.20 6.99 6.45
C GLN A 145 11.16 5.88 6.48
N VAL A 146 10.53 5.65 7.62
CA VAL A 146 9.39 4.72 7.72
C VAL A 146 8.31 5.08 6.68
N PHE A 147 8.11 6.38 6.42
CA PHE A 147 7.23 6.89 5.37
C PHE A 147 7.65 6.58 3.96
N VAL A 148 8.87 6.97 3.61
CA VAL A 148 9.39 6.79 2.27
C VAL A 148 9.30 5.32 1.84
N TRP A 149 9.64 4.38 2.71
CA TRP A 149 9.62 2.95 2.40
C TRP A 149 8.21 2.37 2.16
N GLN A 150 7.14 3.05 2.59
CA GLN A 150 5.76 2.60 2.40
C GLN A 150 5.05 3.29 1.22
N ILE A 151 5.64 4.35 0.65
CA ILE A 151 5.06 5.10 -0.48
C ILE A 151 4.64 4.20 -1.67
N PRO A 152 5.50 3.28 -2.18
CA PRO A 152 5.14 2.50 -3.36
C PRO A 152 3.88 1.66 -3.13
N VAL A 153 3.80 0.99 -1.98
CA VAL A 153 2.66 0.15 -1.61
C VAL A 153 1.39 0.98 -1.46
N MET A 154 1.48 2.19 -0.89
CA MET A 154 0.32 3.06 -0.72
C MET A 154 -0.20 3.60 -2.04
N MET A 155 0.70 4.05 -2.91
CA MET A 155 0.33 4.49 -4.26
C MET A 155 -0.36 3.35 -5.03
N LEU A 156 0.15 2.12 -4.95
CA LEU A 156 -0.49 0.95 -5.53
C LEU A 156 -1.91 0.74 -5.00
N ARG A 157 -2.11 0.80 -3.68
CA ARG A 157 -3.42 0.66 -3.04
C ARG A 157 -4.41 1.74 -3.50
N PHE A 158 -3.98 3.00 -3.52
CA PHE A 158 -4.82 4.09 -4.03
C PHE A 158 -5.22 3.89 -5.50
N GLY A 159 -4.29 3.41 -6.33
CA GLY A 159 -4.56 3.06 -7.72
C GLY A 159 -5.62 1.95 -7.87
N ILE A 160 -5.50 0.88 -7.07
CA ILE A 160 -6.48 -0.21 -7.02
C ILE A 160 -7.86 0.32 -6.61
N TYR A 161 -7.95 1.11 -5.54
CA TYR A 161 -9.23 1.63 -5.06
C TYR A 161 -9.89 2.55 -6.08
N LEU A 162 -9.14 3.45 -6.73
CA LEU A 162 -9.68 4.30 -7.78
C LEU A 162 -10.19 3.51 -8.99
N PHE A 163 -9.48 2.45 -9.39
CA PHE A 163 -9.95 1.56 -10.45
C PHE A 163 -11.25 0.85 -10.07
N LEU A 164 -11.32 0.28 -8.86
CA LEU A 164 -12.53 -0.38 -8.36
C LEU A 164 -13.72 0.59 -8.28
N VAL A 165 -13.52 1.80 -7.75
CA VAL A 165 -14.57 2.84 -7.69
C VAL A 165 -15.05 3.17 -9.10
N GLY A 166 -14.15 3.39 -10.05
CA GLY A 166 -14.53 3.66 -11.44
C GLY A 166 -15.30 2.49 -12.08
N LEU A 167 -14.91 1.24 -11.77
CA LEU A 167 -15.60 0.04 -12.24
C LEU A 167 -17.02 -0.08 -11.66
N PHE A 168 -17.21 0.24 -10.37
CA PHE A 168 -18.53 0.28 -9.76
C PHE A 168 -19.42 1.35 -10.39
N ILE A 169 -18.88 2.56 -10.58
CA ILE A 169 -19.63 3.65 -11.24
C ILE A 169 -20.03 3.22 -12.65
N LEU A 170 -19.14 2.58 -13.41
CA LEU A 170 -19.43 2.07 -14.76
C LEU A 170 -20.61 1.07 -14.77
N LEU A 171 -20.58 0.08 -13.88
CA LEU A 171 -21.62 -0.96 -13.82
C LEU A 171 -22.98 -0.41 -13.41
N TRP A 172 -23.00 0.44 -12.38
CA TRP A 172 -24.24 1.04 -11.91
C TRP A 172 -24.79 2.09 -12.86
N HIS A 173 -23.91 2.83 -13.56
CA HIS A 173 -24.33 3.73 -14.62
C HIS A 173 -24.98 2.97 -15.79
N ALA A 174 -24.44 1.82 -16.19
CA ALA A 174 -25.05 0.97 -17.21
C ALA A 174 -26.40 0.37 -16.75
N ALA A 175 -26.52 0.00 -15.47
CA ALA A 175 -27.77 -0.55 -14.93
C ALA A 175 -28.91 0.49 -14.83
N ILE A 176 -28.58 1.78 -14.71
CA ILE A 176 -29.52 2.90 -14.55
C ILE A 176 -29.33 3.88 -15.71
N LYS A 177 -29.39 3.38 -16.95
CA LYS A 177 -29.32 4.24 -18.13
C LYS A 177 -30.68 4.88 -18.41
N ASP A 178 -30.71 6.20 -18.56
CA ASP A 178 -31.92 7.00 -18.87
C ASP A 178 -33.09 6.82 -17.88
N GLY A 179 -32.80 6.42 -16.64
CA GLY A 179 -33.82 6.13 -15.62
C GLY A 179 -34.62 4.83 -15.86
N VAL A 180 -34.28 4.07 -16.91
CA VAL A 180 -34.90 2.79 -17.24
C VAL A 180 -34.01 1.66 -16.73
N TRP A 181 -34.59 0.81 -15.88
CA TRP A 181 -33.91 -0.39 -15.38
C TRP A 181 -33.76 -1.41 -16.50
N GLN A 182 -32.55 -1.58 -17.02
CA GLN A 182 -32.29 -2.60 -18.02
C GLN A 182 -32.13 -3.97 -17.34
N PRO A 183 -32.95 -4.98 -17.70
CA PRO A 183 -33.09 -6.19 -16.90
C PRO A 183 -31.84 -7.07 -16.85
N ASP A 184 -31.00 -7.06 -17.88
CA ASP A 184 -29.80 -7.93 -17.93
C ASP A 184 -28.57 -7.23 -17.33
N GLU A 185 -28.41 -5.94 -17.60
CA GLU A 185 -27.36 -5.08 -17.05
C GLU A 185 -27.51 -4.91 -15.54
N ARG A 186 -28.75 -4.85 -15.04
CA ARG A 186 -29.04 -4.87 -13.59
C ARG A 186 -28.56 -6.16 -12.94
N LYS A 187 -28.86 -7.32 -13.54
CA LYS A 187 -28.43 -8.62 -12.98
C LYS A 187 -26.92 -8.67 -12.88
N ILE A 188 -26.21 -8.20 -13.91
CA ILE A 188 -24.75 -8.11 -13.93
C ILE A 188 -24.26 -7.17 -12.81
N ALA A 189 -24.81 -5.96 -12.70
CA ALA A 189 -24.40 -4.99 -11.68
C ALA A 189 -24.60 -5.52 -10.24
N VAL A 190 -25.73 -6.19 -9.98
CA VAL A 190 -26.02 -6.80 -8.67
C VAL A 190 -25.08 -7.98 -8.38
N MET A 191 -24.88 -8.89 -9.35
CA MET A 191 -23.99 -10.04 -9.19
C MET A 191 -22.54 -9.59 -8.95
N VAL A 192 -22.04 -8.65 -9.75
CA VAL A 192 -20.67 -8.13 -9.58
C VAL A 192 -20.53 -7.39 -8.25
N SER A 193 -21.56 -6.63 -7.82
CA SER A 193 -21.53 -5.98 -6.50
C SER A 193 -21.50 -6.98 -5.35
N ALA A 194 -22.23 -8.10 -5.47
CA ALA A 194 -22.18 -9.18 -4.47
C ALA A 194 -20.80 -9.86 -4.43
N ILE A 195 -20.20 -10.14 -5.60
CA ILE A 195 -18.85 -10.70 -5.70
C ILE A 195 -17.82 -9.73 -5.10
N ALA A 196 -17.93 -8.44 -5.42
CA ALA A 196 -17.01 -7.44 -4.91
C ALA A 196 -17.16 -7.23 -3.40
N ALA A 197 -18.39 -7.26 -2.86
CA ALA A 197 -18.63 -7.24 -1.42
C ALA A 197 -18.00 -8.45 -0.72
N PHE A 198 -18.15 -9.65 -1.31
CA PHE A 198 -17.50 -10.86 -0.80
C PHE A 198 -15.96 -10.76 -0.87
N ALA A 199 -15.40 -10.24 -1.96
CA ALA A 199 -13.96 -10.03 -2.10
C ALA A 199 -13.43 -9.03 -1.06
N LEU A 200 -14.13 -7.92 -0.83
CA LEU A 200 -13.79 -6.94 0.20
C LEU A 200 -13.91 -7.53 1.61
N PHE A 201 -14.91 -8.38 1.85
CA PHE A 201 -15.04 -9.11 3.11
C PHE A 201 -13.87 -10.06 3.34
N CYS A 202 -13.52 -10.88 2.36
CA CYS A 202 -12.36 -11.77 2.42
C CYS A 202 -11.04 -11.01 2.62
N HIS A 203 -10.87 -9.88 1.92
CA HIS A 203 -9.72 -9.00 2.11
C HIS A 203 -9.69 -8.42 3.53
N GLY A 204 -10.82 -7.91 4.03
CA GLY A 204 -10.94 -7.38 5.38
C GLY A 204 -10.65 -8.43 6.46
N LEU A 205 -11.11 -9.68 6.27
CA LEU A 205 -10.78 -10.80 7.15
C LEU A 205 -9.27 -11.12 7.11
N SER A 206 -8.68 -11.18 5.92
CA SER A 206 -7.23 -11.42 5.76
C SER A 206 -6.41 -10.37 6.51
N VAL A 207 -6.78 -9.09 6.35
CA VAL A 207 -6.16 -7.97 7.05
C VAL A 207 -6.37 -8.08 8.57
N TYR A 208 -7.58 -8.38 9.02
CA TYR A 208 -7.91 -8.49 10.44
C TYR A 208 -7.13 -9.61 11.13
N PHE A 209 -7.16 -10.83 10.58
CA PHE A 209 -6.46 -11.97 11.16
C PHE A 209 -4.94 -11.86 11.02
N GLY A 210 -4.46 -11.26 9.93
CA GLY A 210 -3.04 -10.94 9.76
C GLY A 210 -2.52 -10.05 10.88
N TYR A 211 -3.31 -9.05 11.32
CA TYR A 211 -2.90 -8.17 12.43
C TYR A 211 -3.21 -8.72 13.82
N SER A 212 -4.22 -9.57 13.99
CA SER A 212 -4.50 -10.15 15.31
C SER A 212 -3.44 -11.16 15.73
N GLY A 213 -2.78 -11.83 14.78
CA GLY A 213 -1.71 -12.80 15.06
C GLY A 213 -0.39 -12.19 15.55
N ASP A 214 -0.22 -10.86 15.48
CA ASP A 214 0.98 -10.15 15.95
C ASP A 214 0.88 -9.72 17.45
N PHE A 215 -0.25 -9.97 18.13
CA PHE A 215 -0.51 -9.48 19.50
C PHE A 215 -0.76 -10.58 20.55
N ASP A 216 -0.57 -11.86 20.22
CA ASP A 216 -0.51 -12.97 21.17
C ASP A 216 0.94 -13.45 21.37
#